data_AF-A0A5F2AXQ5-F1
#
_entry.id   AF-A0A5F2AXQ5-F1
#
_cell.length_a   1.000
_cell.length_b   1.000
_cell.length_c   1.000
_cell.angle_alpha   90.00
_cell.angle_beta   90.00
_cell.angle_gamma   90.00
#
_symmetry.space_group_name_H-M   'P 1'
#
loop_
_entity.id
_entity.type
_entity.pdbx_description
1 polymer ?
#
loop_
_entity_poly.entity_id
_entity_poly.type
_entity_poly.pdbx_seq_one_letter_code
_entity_poly.pdbx_strand_id
1 'polypeptide(L)'
;MKRILLLAIALVALVGIFFFLDERKEDQTEISVWEIDIDEIEYQPPKEAWNGDDTSAFYRSPILLKKQKGISESGNFLTVESKDLETGEAVIFEGGYNVDNIFRELSILKSKGVEPIVEGKIPVSLQLNENSPRILLKNSGKLLKEIRIGKKKTSDSTRIVSVDQDILVMQGNTAERFTRGIGEFRQKQLVNLKDEFAAETIWEEEGRTLRLDNHPYKENTVRKNFWRRLSGKLIVLEQHLGDSWNNQVVGQLAELYPDDPNGAGYAVAKNLIAVPADASLKIKISNGDWITLRYYPKTNINSVDYRPAVRIVNGKFSEPPFYIREDSFLRLKEIAGNLDKAEQRREPLNPNQIPKNQNSVLPKK
;
A
#
# COMPACT_ATOMS: atom_id res chain seq x y z
N MET A 1 -23.93 55.46 22.59
CA MET A 1 -23.71 54.60 23.78
C MET A 1 -24.56 53.32 23.78
N LYS A 2 -25.90 53.38 23.75
CA LYS A 2 -26.76 52.16 23.78
C LYS A 2 -26.48 51.12 22.66
N ARG A 3 -26.19 51.57 21.43
CA ARG A 3 -25.89 50.67 20.29
C ARG A 3 -24.54 49.94 20.44
N ILE A 4 -23.54 50.58 21.04
CA ILE A 4 -22.21 49.99 21.27
C ILE A 4 -22.31 48.93 22.38
N LEU A 5 -23.09 49.22 23.42
CA LEU A 5 -23.35 48.27 24.51
C LEU A 5 -24.09 47.02 24.01
N LEU A 6 -25.11 47.20 23.16
CA LEU A 6 -25.83 46.07 22.54
C LEU A 6 -24.93 45.23 21.65
N LEU A 7 -24.00 45.85 20.91
CA LEU A 7 -23.06 45.15 20.06
C LEU A 7 -22.05 44.34 20.89
N ALA A 8 -21.58 44.90 22.01
CA ALA A 8 -20.70 44.19 22.94
C ALA A 8 -21.41 42.99 23.60
N ILE A 9 -22.67 43.15 24.03
CA ILE A 9 -23.47 42.05 24.60
C ILE A 9 -23.73 40.96 23.55
N ALA A 10 -24.06 41.34 22.31
CA ALA A 10 -24.25 40.38 21.23
C ALA A 10 -22.96 39.61 20.90
N LEU A 11 -21.81 40.27 20.93
CA LEU A 11 -20.51 39.63 20.71
C LEU A 11 -20.18 38.63 21.83
N VAL A 12 -20.41 39.00 23.09
CA VAL A 12 -20.20 38.10 24.24
C VAL A 12 -21.17 36.91 24.18
N ALA A 13 -22.42 37.13 23.79
CA ALA A 13 -23.39 36.05 23.60
C ALA A 13 -22.99 35.12 22.44
N LEU A 14 -22.47 35.67 21.34
CA LEU A 14 -21.96 34.88 20.20
C LEU A 14 -20.74 34.04 20.60
N VAL A 15 -19.79 34.63 21.35
CA VAL A 15 -18.62 33.91 21.87
C VAL A 15 -19.05 32.83 22.86
N GLY A 16 -20.02 33.12 23.74
CA GLY A 16 -20.59 32.13 24.65
C GLY A 16 -21.29 30.97 23.91
N ILE A 17 -22.09 31.28 22.90
CA ILE A 17 -22.73 30.27 22.05
C ILE A 17 -21.67 29.45 21.30
N PHE A 18 -20.60 30.07 20.82
CA PHE A 18 -19.51 29.37 20.14
C PHE A 18 -18.77 28.43 21.10
N PHE A 19 -18.45 28.89 22.31
CA PHE A 19 -17.82 28.07 23.35
C PHE A 19 -18.70 26.86 23.74
N PHE A 20 -20.00 27.08 23.96
CA PHE A 20 -20.94 26.00 24.30
C PHE A 20 -21.27 25.07 23.13
N LEU A 21 -21.10 25.52 21.88
CA LEU A 21 -21.25 24.68 20.69
C LEU A 21 -19.99 23.85 20.41
N ASP A 22 -18.79 24.39 20.67
CA ASP A 22 -17.53 23.65 20.54
C ASP A 22 -17.40 22.56 21.61
N GLU A 23 -17.72 22.86 22.88
CA GLU A 23 -17.70 21.85 23.96
C GLU A 23 -18.65 20.67 23.70
N ARG A 24 -19.77 20.90 22.98
CA ARG A 24 -20.71 19.82 22.63
C ARG A 24 -20.32 18.98 21.43
N LYS A 25 -19.33 19.40 20.63
CA LYS A 25 -18.92 18.68 19.41
C LYS A 25 -17.71 17.76 19.62
N GLU A 26 -16.89 17.98 20.65
CA GLU A 26 -15.66 17.19 20.84
C GLU A 26 -15.76 16.06 21.88
N ASP A 27 -16.64 16.14 22.88
CA ASP A 27 -16.72 15.12 23.95
C ASP A 27 -17.86 14.09 23.79
N GLN A 28 -17.99 13.47 22.63
CA GLN A 28 -18.59 12.12 22.58
C GLN A 28 -17.46 11.11 22.83
N THR A 29 -17.32 10.69 24.08
CA THR A 29 -16.34 9.69 24.50
C THR A 29 -16.47 8.43 23.63
N GLU A 30 -15.42 8.10 22.90
CA GLU A 30 -15.38 6.87 22.11
C GLU A 30 -15.44 5.66 23.03
N ILE A 31 -16.38 4.76 22.78
CA ILE A 31 -16.54 3.52 23.53
C ILE A 31 -15.88 2.40 22.76
N SER A 32 -14.99 1.65 23.41
CA SER A 32 -14.46 0.40 22.87
C SER A 32 -15.59 -0.62 22.85
N VAL A 33 -15.97 -1.08 21.65
CA VAL A 33 -17.04 -2.06 21.46
C VAL A 33 -16.51 -3.47 21.69
N TRP A 34 -15.31 -3.76 21.17
CA TRP A 34 -14.61 -5.01 21.42
C TRP A 34 -13.12 -4.91 21.19
N GLU A 35 -12.43 -5.95 21.65
CA GLU A 35 -11.05 -6.27 21.31
C GLU A 35 -10.98 -7.77 21.01
N ILE A 36 -10.71 -8.11 19.75
CA ILE A 36 -10.64 -9.50 19.28
C ILE A 36 -9.42 -9.71 18.38
N ASP A 37 -8.81 -10.88 18.50
CA ASP A 37 -7.74 -11.29 17.59
C ASP A 37 -8.34 -11.88 16.31
N ILE A 38 -8.01 -11.25 15.17
CA ILE A 38 -8.50 -11.63 13.84
C ILE A 38 -7.31 -11.89 12.91
N ASP A 39 -7.40 -12.97 12.15
CA ASP A 39 -6.44 -13.33 11.11
C ASP A 39 -7.06 -13.34 9.71
N GLU A 40 -8.38 -13.25 9.61
CA GLU A 40 -9.12 -13.23 8.35
C GLU A 40 -10.31 -12.25 8.42
N ILE A 41 -10.48 -11.46 7.36
CA ILE A 41 -11.62 -10.56 7.15
C ILE A 41 -12.21 -10.87 5.78
N GLU A 42 -13.48 -11.25 5.72
CA GLU A 42 -14.19 -11.50 4.47
C GLU A 42 -15.28 -10.45 4.26
N TYR A 43 -15.17 -9.67 3.20
CA TYR A 43 -16.26 -8.84 2.72
C TYR A 43 -17.13 -9.63 1.75
N GLN A 44 -18.45 -9.52 1.95
CA GLN A 44 -19.46 -10.04 1.06
C GLN A 44 -20.31 -8.89 0.51
N PRO A 45 -20.49 -8.81 -0.82
CA PRO A 45 -21.29 -7.77 -1.45
C PRO A 45 -22.77 -7.86 -1.05
N PRO A 46 -23.53 -6.76 -1.23
CA PRO A 46 -24.98 -6.82 -1.06
C PRO A 46 -25.60 -7.83 -2.03
N LYS A 47 -26.66 -8.52 -1.58
CA LYS A 47 -27.49 -9.36 -2.47
C LYS A 47 -28.44 -8.46 -3.26
N GLU A 48 -28.91 -8.93 -4.41
CA GLU A 48 -29.81 -8.17 -5.30
C GLU A 48 -31.11 -7.69 -4.62
N ALA A 49 -31.59 -8.42 -3.62
CA ALA A 49 -32.77 -8.06 -2.84
C ALA A 49 -32.52 -6.99 -1.77
N TRP A 50 -31.31 -6.43 -1.68
CA TRP A 50 -31.02 -5.31 -0.79
C TRP A 50 -31.50 -4.00 -1.38
N ASN A 51 -32.34 -3.28 -0.64
CA ASN A 51 -32.95 -2.02 -1.06
C ASN A 51 -32.14 -0.79 -0.59
N GLY A 52 -30.80 -0.90 -0.58
CA GLY A 52 -29.91 0.19 -0.21
C GLY A 52 -29.84 1.26 -1.30
N ASP A 53 -29.88 2.54 -0.91
CA ASP A 53 -29.88 3.67 -1.84
C ASP A 53 -28.59 3.72 -2.70
N ASP A 54 -27.51 3.09 -2.24
CA ASP A 54 -26.17 3.10 -2.83
C ASP A 54 -25.67 1.69 -3.19
N THR A 55 -26.57 0.74 -3.45
CA THR A 55 -26.22 -0.64 -3.82
C THR A 55 -25.19 -0.72 -4.95
N SER A 56 -25.28 0.17 -5.94
CA SER A 56 -24.34 0.23 -7.07
C SER A 56 -22.94 0.69 -6.71
N ALA A 57 -22.76 1.34 -5.56
CA ALA A 57 -21.45 1.82 -5.10
C ALA A 57 -20.61 0.70 -4.49
N PHE A 58 -21.23 -0.36 -3.96
CA PHE A 58 -20.49 -1.48 -3.37
C PHE A 58 -19.77 -2.29 -4.43
N TYR A 59 -18.55 -2.71 -4.10
CA TYR A 59 -17.83 -3.65 -4.95
C TYR A 59 -18.59 -4.97 -5.00
N ARG A 60 -18.70 -5.54 -6.20
CA ARG A 60 -19.63 -6.64 -6.51
C ARG A 60 -19.08 -8.03 -6.25
N SER A 61 -17.77 -8.15 -6.02
CA SER A 61 -17.14 -9.44 -5.71
C SER A 61 -16.76 -9.51 -4.24
N PRO A 62 -16.76 -10.72 -3.63
CA PRO A 62 -16.18 -10.91 -2.31
C PRO A 62 -14.70 -10.51 -2.28
N ILE A 63 -14.26 -9.95 -1.15
CA ILE A 63 -12.86 -9.63 -0.90
C ILE A 63 -12.44 -10.34 0.39
N LEU A 64 -11.30 -11.03 0.36
CA LEU A 64 -10.79 -11.80 1.48
C LEU A 64 -9.40 -11.31 1.87
N LEU A 65 -9.28 -10.76 3.08
CA LEU A 65 -8.03 -10.31 3.66
C LEU A 65 -7.53 -11.37 4.64
N LYS A 66 -6.25 -11.75 4.57
CA LYS A 66 -5.66 -12.77 5.44
C LYS A 66 -4.29 -12.37 5.98
N LYS A 67 -3.99 -12.76 7.21
CA LYS A 67 -2.65 -12.83 7.80
C LYS A 67 -2.12 -14.25 7.61
N GLN A 68 -1.12 -14.44 6.76
CA GLN A 68 -0.54 -15.74 6.46
C GLN A 68 0.85 -15.89 7.08
N LYS A 69 1.09 -17.01 7.76
CA LYS A 69 2.42 -17.36 8.28
C LYS A 69 3.24 -18.12 7.25
N GLY A 70 4.56 -18.02 7.35
CA GLY A 70 5.50 -18.84 6.58
C GLY A 70 5.88 -18.27 5.21
N ILE A 71 5.17 -17.27 4.68
CA ILE A 71 5.59 -16.54 3.46
C ILE A 71 6.75 -15.60 3.78
N SER A 72 6.58 -14.69 4.75
CA SER A 72 7.65 -13.80 5.23
C SER A 72 8.44 -14.47 6.37
N GLU A 73 9.73 -14.16 6.44
CA GLU A 73 10.63 -14.54 7.53
C GLU A 73 10.39 -13.70 8.80
N SER A 74 9.80 -12.50 8.65
CA SER A 74 9.57 -11.56 9.75
C SER A 74 8.19 -11.68 10.44
N GLY A 75 7.35 -12.62 10.00
CA GLY A 75 6.07 -12.94 10.65
C GLY A 75 4.91 -13.09 9.68
N ASN A 76 3.81 -12.39 9.98
CA ASN A 76 2.59 -12.48 9.18
C ASN A 76 2.75 -11.69 7.87
N PHE A 77 2.49 -12.36 6.75
CA PHE A 77 2.35 -11.76 5.44
C PHE A 77 0.88 -11.46 5.16
N LEU A 78 0.57 -10.22 4.78
CA LEU A 78 -0.80 -9.82 4.47
C LEU A 78 -1.12 -10.15 3.02
N THR A 79 -2.27 -10.76 2.78
CA THR A 79 -2.77 -11.02 1.42
C THR A 79 -4.17 -10.47 1.25
N VAL A 80 -4.49 -10.01 0.05
CA VAL A 80 -5.85 -9.72 -0.41
C VAL A 80 -6.21 -10.62 -1.58
N GLU A 81 -7.33 -11.30 -1.44
CA GLU A 81 -7.90 -12.23 -2.43
C GLU A 81 -9.25 -11.70 -2.92
N SER A 82 -9.53 -11.85 -4.20
CA SER A 82 -10.84 -11.63 -4.82
C SER A 82 -11.04 -12.66 -5.92
N LYS A 83 -12.26 -12.74 -6.45
CA LYS A 83 -12.54 -13.47 -7.68
C LYS A 83 -12.41 -12.54 -8.88
N ASP A 84 -11.65 -12.97 -9.86
CA ASP A 84 -11.70 -12.37 -11.19
C ASP A 84 -13.08 -12.59 -11.80
N LEU A 85 -13.72 -11.51 -12.24
CA LEU A 85 -15.06 -11.55 -12.82
C LEU A 85 -15.07 -12.16 -14.22
N GLU A 86 -13.95 -12.10 -14.94
CA GLU A 86 -13.82 -12.67 -16.29
C GLU A 86 -13.62 -14.19 -16.23
N THR A 87 -12.65 -14.66 -15.46
CA THR A 87 -12.28 -16.09 -15.43
C THR A 87 -12.90 -16.88 -14.28
N GLY A 88 -13.42 -16.21 -13.25
CA GLY A 88 -13.92 -16.85 -12.02
C GLY A 88 -12.82 -17.37 -11.09
N GLU A 89 -11.55 -17.25 -11.48
CA GLU A 89 -10.41 -17.69 -10.68
C GLU A 89 -10.14 -16.75 -9.49
N ALA A 90 -9.55 -17.31 -8.43
CA ALA A 90 -9.07 -16.50 -7.31
C ALA A 90 -7.78 -15.78 -7.71
N VAL A 91 -7.75 -14.47 -7.49
CA VAL A 91 -6.57 -13.63 -7.67
C VAL A 91 -6.11 -13.12 -6.31
N ILE A 92 -4.84 -13.37 -5.98
CA ILE A 92 -4.27 -13.10 -4.65
C ILE A 92 -3.08 -12.16 -4.78
N PHE A 93 -3.14 -11.02 -4.09
CA PHE A 93 -2.08 -10.01 -4.06
C PHE A 93 -1.55 -9.85 -2.63
N GLU A 94 -0.34 -9.30 -2.51
CA GLU A 94 0.15 -8.78 -1.25
C GLU A 94 -0.75 -7.61 -0.79
N GLY A 95 -1.14 -7.66 0.48
CA GLY A 95 -1.93 -6.63 1.13
C GLY A 95 -1.08 -5.41 1.45
N GLY A 96 -1.54 -4.24 1.03
CA GLY A 96 -0.90 -2.97 1.33
C GLY A 96 -1.29 -2.38 2.68
N TYR A 97 -0.94 -1.10 2.86
CA TYR A 97 -1.22 -0.33 4.08
C TYR A 97 -2.69 -0.39 4.54
N ASN A 98 -3.62 -0.41 3.58
CA ASN A 98 -5.05 -0.44 3.89
C ASN A 98 -5.50 -1.78 4.49
N VAL A 99 -4.86 -2.90 4.15
CA VAL A 99 -5.14 -4.20 4.77
C VAL A 99 -4.71 -4.17 6.24
N ASP A 100 -3.50 -3.67 6.52
CA ASP A 100 -2.98 -3.51 7.87
C ASP A 100 -3.90 -2.64 8.74
N ASN A 101 -4.34 -1.49 8.20
CA ASN A 101 -5.27 -0.60 8.88
C ASN A 101 -6.61 -1.26 9.18
N ILE A 102 -7.23 -1.96 8.23
CA ILE A 102 -8.52 -2.60 8.49
C ILE A 102 -8.37 -3.68 9.56
N PHE A 103 -7.30 -4.48 9.54
CA PHE A 103 -7.05 -5.43 10.63
C PHE A 103 -6.94 -4.72 11.97
N ARG A 104 -6.23 -3.59 12.06
CA ARG A 104 -6.11 -2.81 13.29
C ARG A 104 -7.46 -2.23 13.75
N GLU A 105 -8.21 -1.62 12.83
CA GLU A 105 -9.51 -0.98 13.07
C GLU A 105 -10.59 -1.99 13.50
N LEU A 106 -10.64 -3.17 12.88
CA LEU A 106 -11.66 -4.18 13.17
C LEU A 106 -11.27 -5.15 14.30
N SER A 107 -9.98 -5.28 14.62
CA SER A 107 -9.54 -5.95 15.86
C SER A 107 -9.98 -5.18 17.10
N ILE A 108 -9.91 -3.85 17.06
CA ILE A 108 -10.27 -2.97 18.18
C ILE A 108 -11.28 -1.95 17.68
N LEU A 109 -12.55 -2.36 17.62
CA LEU A 109 -13.60 -1.46 17.13
C LEU A 109 -13.99 -0.46 18.22
N LYS A 110 -13.95 0.83 17.86
CA LYS A 110 -14.46 1.92 18.68
C LYS A 110 -15.66 2.58 17.99
N SER A 111 -16.67 2.96 18.77
CA SER A 111 -17.89 3.60 18.28
C SER A 111 -18.24 4.85 19.11
N LYS A 112 -18.91 5.82 18.47
CA LYS A 112 -19.50 7.01 19.14
C LYS A 112 -20.89 6.74 19.72
N GLY A 113 -21.49 5.62 19.36
CA GLY A 113 -22.83 5.25 19.84
C GLY A 113 -23.08 3.76 19.68
N VAL A 114 -23.72 3.18 20.69
CA VAL A 114 -24.17 1.79 20.71
C VAL A 114 -25.64 1.81 21.09
N GLU A 115 -26.51 1.36 20.19
CA GLU A 115 -27.95 1.26 20.40
C GLU A 115 -28.38 -0.21 20.33
N PRO A 116 -28.94 -0.79 21.40
CA PRO A 116 -29.42 -2.18 21.36
C PRO A 116 -30.63 -2.31 20.43
N ILE A 117 -30.76 -3.45 19.76
CA ILE A 117 -31.92 -3.78 18.93
C ILE A 117 -33.11 -4.10 19.86
N VAL A 118 -34.06 -3.19 19.93
CA VAL A 118 -35.28 -3.35 20.74
C VAL A 118 -36.27 -4.27 20.01
N GLU A 119 -36.82 -5.26 20.73
CA GLU A 119 -37.82 -6.22 20.22
C GLU A 119 -37.39 -7.05 18.99
N GLY A 120 -36.09 -7.15 18.73
CA GLY A 120 -35.55 -7.87 17.56
C GLY A 120 -35.90 -7.23 16.22
N LYS A 121 -36.43 -6.00 16.20
CA LYS A 121 -36.84 -5.29 14.99
C LYS A 121 -35.88 -4.14 14.71
N ILE A 122 -35.13 -4.28 13.62
CA ILE A 122 -34.31 -3.18 13.10
C ILE A 122 -35.20 -2.27 12.24
N PRO A 123 -35.21 -0.94 12.47
CA PRO A 123 -35.97 -0.04 11.62
C PRO A 123 -35.57 -0.16 10.15
N VAL A 124 -36.56 -0.32 9.26
CA VAL A 124 -36.35 -0.47 7.80
C VAL A 124 -35.56 0.71 7.22
N SER A 125 -35.69 1.90 7.81
CA SER A 125 -34.96 3.12 7.44
C SER A 125 -33.44 3.00 7.56
N LEU A 126 -32.93 2.02 8.32
CA LEU A 126 -31.50 1.77 8.48
C LEU A 126 -30.93 0.85 7.38
N GLN A 127 -31.78 0.25 6.55
CA GLN A 127 -31.38 -0.64 5.44
C GLN A 127 -30.48 -1.81 5.92
N LEU A 128 -30.76 -2.33 7.11
CA LEU A 128 -30.04 -3.45 7.72
C LEU A 128 -30.91 -4.70 7.69
N ASN A 129 -30.54 -5.69 6.87
CA ASN A 129 -31.21 -6.98 6.76
C ASN A 129 -30.23 -8.07 6.24
N GLU A 130 -30.73 -9.28 6.00
CA GLU A 130 -29.91 -10.43 5.53
C GLU A 130 -29.32 -10.28 4.12
N ASN A 131 -29.79 -9.28 3.37
CA ASN A 131 -29.29 -8.95 2.03
C ASN A 131 -28.25 -7.83 2.05
N SER A 132 -28.06 -7.16 3.20
CA SER A 132 -27.04 -6.14 3.39
C SER A 132 -25.63 -6.65 3.04
N PRO A 133 -24.72 -5.77 2.59
CA PRO A 133 -23.29 -6.11 2.53
C PRO A 133 -22.78 -6.49 3.92
N ARG A 134 -21.82 -7.41 3.97
CA ARG A 134 -21.32 -7.97 5.23
C ARG A 134 -19.82 -7.98 5.31
N ILE A 135 -19.30 -7.83 6.52
CA ILE A 135 -17.91 -8.08 6.86
C ILE A 135 -17.89 -9.17 7.93
N LEU A 136 -17.24 -10.30 7.61
CA LEU A 136 -17.08 -11.43 8.50
C LEU A 136 -15.68 -11.39 9.09
N LEU A 137 -15.60 -11.31 10.41
CA LEU A 137 -14.34 -11.33 11.16
C LEU A 137 -14.08 -12.74 11.64
N LYS A 138 -12.93 -13.31 11.28
CA LYS A 138 -12.59 -14.69 11.59
C LYS A 138 -11.20 -14.81 12.22
N ASN A 139 -11.04 -15.89 12.96
CA ASN A 139 -9.76 -16.37 13.44
C ASN A 139 -9.63 -17.85 13.12
N SER A 140 -8.63 -18.23 12.31
CA SER A 140 -8.36 -19.59 11.88
C SER A 140 -9.61 -20.29 11.29
N GLY A 141 -10.35 -19.55 10.47
CA GLY A 141 -11.59 -20.01 9.82
C GLY A 141 -12.86 -19.98 10.69
N LYS A 142 -12.74 -19.76 12.01
CA LYS A 142 -13.90 -19.61 12.91
C LYS A 142 -14.45 -18.19 12.83
N LEU A 143 -15.75 -18.05 12.57
CA LEU A 143 -16.46 -16.77 12.64
C LEU A 143 -16.49 -16.26 14.08
N LEU A 144 -15.99 -15.04 14.28
CA LEU A 144 -16.01 -14.33 15.56
C LEU A 144 -17.13 -13.28 15.61
N LYS A 145 -17.26 -12.48 14.55
CA LYS A 145 -18.28 -11.42 14.41
C LYS A 145 -18.75 -11.31 12.97
N GLU A 146 -20.03 -11.00 12.78
CA GLU A 146 -20.62 -10.59 11.50
C GLU A 146 -21.10 -9.14 11.62
N ILE A 147 -20.56 -8.27 10.78
CA ILE A 147 -20.94 -6.87 10.67
C ILE A 147 -21.79 -6.70 9.43
N ARG A 148 -23.04 -6.28 9.57
CA ARG A 148 -23.89 -5.91 8.42
C ARG A 148 -23.84 -4.41 8.22
N ILE A 149 -23.64 -4.00 6.97
CA ILE A 149 -23.53 -2.60 6.59
C ILE A 149 -24.90 -2.10 6.14
N GLY A 150 -25.36 -1.02 6.75
CA GLY A 150 -26.63 -0.39 6.43
C GLY A 150 -26.44 0.94 5.72
N LYS A 151 -27.41 1.82 5.97
CA LYS A 151 -27.50 3.15 5.38
C LYS A 151 -26.27 4.01 5.68
N LYS A 152 -25.80 4.73 4.67
CA LYS A 152 -24.82 5.81 4.79
C LYS A 152 -25.51 7.07 5.33
N LYS A 153 -24.93 7.71 6.35
CA LYS A 153 -25.44 9.00 6.83
C LYS A 153 -25.20 10.07 5.76
N THR A 154 -26.18 10.94 5.53
CA THR A 154 -26.13 11.95 4.45
C THR A 154 -25.06 13.02 4.65
N SER A 155 -24.59 13.21 5.89
CA SER A 155 -23.64 14.28 6.24
C SER A 155 -22.15 13.90 6.11
N ASP A 156 -21.80 12.61 6.04
CA ASP A 156 -20.41 12.14 6.08
C ASP A 156 -20.22 10.73 5.48
N SER A 157 -19.02 10.13 5.65
CA SER A 157 -18.72 8.75 5.22
C SER A 157 -19.09 7.68 6.25
N THR A 158 -19.75 8.05 7.35
CA THR A 158 -20.11 7.08 8.39
C THR A 158 -21.27 6.22 7.94
N ARG A 159 -21.24 4.96 8.38
CA ARG A 159 -22.30 3.99 8.08
C ARG A 159 -22.87 3.44 9.37
N ILE A 160 -24.19 3.26 9.36
CA ILE A 160 -24.87 2.46 10.37
C ILE A 160 -24.51 1.00 10.10
N VAL A 161 -24.10 0.29 11.14
CA VAL A 161 -23.83 -1.14 11.07
C VAL A 161 -24.57 -1.87 12.17
N SER A 162 -24.93 -3.14 11.94
CA SER A 162 -25.39 -4.02 13.01
C SER A 162 -24.37 -5.10 13.29
N VAL A 163 -24.12 -5.37 14.57
CA VAL A 163 -23.29 -6.46 15.04
C VAL A 163 -24.02 -7.13 16.19
N ASP A 164 -24.19 -8.45 16.14
CA ASP A 164 -24.96 -9.22 17.12
C ASP A 164 -26.37 -8.64 17.37
N GLN A 165 -26.60 -8.07 18.56
CA GLN A 165 -27.86 -7.42 18.96
C GLN A 165 -27.73 -5.90 19.08
N ASP A 166 -26.67 -5.32 18.54
CA ASP A 166 -26.36 -3.89 18.65
C ASP A 166 -26.30 -3.21 17.28
N ILE A 167 -26.70 -1.94 17.26
CA ILE A 167 -26.56 -1.00 16.16
C ILE A 167 -25.46 -0.02 16.53
N LEU A 168 -24.48 0.13 15.66
CA LEU A 168 -23.30 0.95 15.85
C LEU A 168 -23.18 1.96 14.72
N VAL A 169 -22.46 3.06 15.00
CA VAL A 169 -21.98 3.98 13.97
C VAL A 169 -20.51 3.67 13.74
N MET A 170 -20.20 3.01 12.63
CA MET A 170 -18.81 2.73 12.29
C MET A 170 -18.13 4.01 11.83
N GLN A 171 -17.07 4.41 12.54
CA GLN A 171 -16.34 5.62 12.26
C GLN A 171 -15.48 5.50 10.99
N GLY A 172 -15.22 6.65 10.36
CA GLY A 172 -14.24 6.77 9.30
C GLY A 172 -14.67 6.18 7.97
N ASN A 173 -13.72 5.60 7.25
CA ASN A 173 -13.87 5.08 5.89
C ASN A 173 -13.77 3.54 5.84
N THR A 174 -13.83 2.83 6.96
CA THR A 174 -13.64 1.36 7.03
C THR A 174 -14.56 0.60 6.08
N ALA A 175 -15.88 0.85 6.13
CA ALA A 175 -16.82 0.26 5.17
C ALA A 175 -16.62 0.79 3.75
N GLU A 176 -16.30 2.08 3.61
CA GLU A 176 -16.16 2.73 2.31
C GLU A 176 -14.97 2.20 1.51
N ARG A 177 -13.94 1.63 2.16
CA ARG A 177 -12.84 0.96 1.45
C ARG A 177 -13.34 -0.24 0.62
N PHE A 178 -14.38 -0.93 1.09
CA PHE A 178 -14.98 -2.06 0.36
C PHE A 178 -15.88 -1.63 -0.82
N THR A 179 -16.24 -0.35 -0.92
CA THR A 179 -16.95 0.17 -2.11
C THR A 179 -16.00 0.39 -3.29
N ARG A 180 -14.72 0.67 -3.01
CA ARG A 180 -13.68 0.93 -4.02
C ARG A 180 -13.05 -0.32 -4.63
N GLY A 181 -13.35 -1.49 -4.07
CA GLY A 181 -12.90 -2.79 -4.57
C GLY A 181 -11.48 -3.17 -4.18
N ILE A 182 -11.02 -4.30 -4.73
CA ILE A 182 -9.74 -4.91 -4.36
C ILE A 182 -8.53 -3.99 -4.57
N GLY A 183 -8.57 -3.08 -5.56
CA GLY A 183 -7.48 -2.14 -5.84
C GLY A 183 -7.12 -1.22 -4.67
N GLU A 184 -8.05 -0.97 -3.74
CA GLU A 184 -7.80 -0.22 -2.51
C GLU A 184 -6.89 -0.98 -1.53
N PHE A 185 -6.82 -2.31 -1.62
CA PHE A 185 -6.12 -3.16 -0.67
C PHE A 185 -4.77 -3.69 -1.16
N ARG A 186 -4.47 -3.58 -2.45
CA ARG A 186 -3.22 -4.10 -3.03
C ARG A 186 -2.01 -3.28 -2.63
N GLN A 187 -0.89 -3.95 -2.39
CA GLN A 187 0.40 -3.30 -2.23
C GLN A 187 0.93 -2.82 -3.60
N LYS A 188 0.73 -1.53 -3.92
CA LYS A 188 1.14 -0.94 -5.20
C LYS A 188 2.64 -0.74 -5.35
N GLN A 189 3.34 -0.39 -4.27
CA GLN A 189 4.80 -0.25 -4.31
C GLN A 189 5.44 -1.64 -4.28
N LEU A 190 6.25 -1.95 -5.29
CA LEU A 190 6.75 -3.31 -5.51
C LEU A 190 7.75 -3.75 -4.43
N VAL A 191 8.43 -2.77 -3.83
CA VAL A 191 9.43 -2.95 -2.77
C VAL A 191 9.06 -2.03 -1.62
N ASN A 192 8.32 -2.54 -0.65
CA ASN A 192 7.97 -1.79 0.57
C ASN A 192 8.94 -2.15 1.68
N LEU A 193 9.80 -1.21 2.05
CA LEU A 193 10.82 -1.44 3.07
C LEU A 193 10.32 -1.13 4.48
N LYS A 194 9.25 -0.35 4.67
CA LYS A 194 8.86 0.19 6.00
C LYS A 194 10.10 0.76 6.72
N ASP A 195 10.54 0.14 7.82
CA ASP A 195 11.74 0.52 8.60
C ASP A 195 13.02 -0.23 8.18
N GLU A 196 12.90 -1.22 7.29
CA GLU A 196 13.98 -2.07 6.77
C GLU A 196 14.80 -1.38 5.66
N PHE A 197 15.74 -2.11 5.07
CA PHE A 197 16.48 -1.68 3.89
C PHE A 197 16.75 -2.82 2.91
N ALA A 198 17.00 -2.47 1.64
CA ALA A 198 17.54 -3.39 0.67
C ALA A 198 19.00 -3.70 1.03
N ALA A 199 19.26 -4.91 1.52
CA ALA A 199 20.58 -5.38 1.94
C ALA A 199 21.39 -5.96 0.77
N GLU A 200 20.71 -6.55 -0.21
CA GLU A 200 21.33 -7.13 -1.41
C GLU A 200 20.40 -6.97 -2.61
N THR A 201 20.97 -6.78 -3.80
CA THR A 201 20.22 -6.82 -5.05
C THR A 201 20.97 -7.62 -6.10
N ILE A 202 20.22 -8.38 -6.91
CA ILE A 202 20.73 -9.17 -8.03
C ILE A 202 19.88 -8.83 -9.25
N TRP A 203 20.48 -8.15 -10.22
CA TRP A 203 19.90 -7.90 -11.54
C TRP A 203 20.41 -8.93 -12.54
N GLU A 204 19.51 -9.60 -13.23
CA GLU A 204 19.78 -10.62 -14.24
C GLU A 204 19.11 -10.23 -15.56
N GLU A 205 19.88 -10.11 -16.63
CA GLU A 205 19.39 -9.75 -17.97
C GLU A 205 20.35 -10.31 -19.04
N GLU A 206 19.83 -10.96 -20.08
CA GLU A 206 20.61 -11.46 -21.24
C GLU A 206 21.90 -12.23 -20.86
N GLY A 207 21.83 -13.05 -19.81
CA GLY A 207 22.97 -13.85 -19.31
C GLY A 207 24.02 -13.05 -18.50
N ARG A 208 23.79 -11.76 -18.27
CA ARG A 208 24.60 -10.92 -17.39
C ARG A 208 23.98 -10.85 -15.99
N THR A 209 24.83 -10.76 -14.97
CA THR A 209 24.40 -10.66 -13.58
C THR A 209 25.15 -9.53 -12.88
N LEU A 210 24.41 -8.55 -12.39
CA LEU A 210 24.91 -7.49 -11.51
C LEU A 210 24.45 -7.79 -10.08
N ARG A 211 25.41 -8.10 -9.21
CA ARG A 211 25.17 -8.36 -7.79
C ARG A 211 25.73 -7.24 -6.95
N LEU A 212 24.89 -6.64 -6.10
CA LEU A 212 25.27 -5.56 -5.20
C LEU A 212 24.89 -5.90 -3.76
N ASP A 213 25.70 -5.49 -2.80
CA ASP A 213 25.34 -5.46 -1.38
C ASP A 213 25.31 -4.03 -0.83
N ASN A 214 24.53 -3.82 0.24
CA ASN A 214 24.35 -2.53 0.88
C ASN A 214 24.60 -2.63 2.39
N HIS A 215 25.40 -1.70 2.91
CA HIS A 215 25.71 -1.59 4.33
C HIS A 215 25.36 -0.17 4.82
N PRO A 216 24.08 0.11 5.11
CA PRO A 216 23.68 1.44 5.49
C PRO A 216 24.38 1.87 6.79
N TYR A 217 24.75 3.15 6.86
CA TYR A 217 25.38 3.76 8.04
C TYR A 217 24.72 5.11 8.33
N LYS A 218 24.92 5.63 9.55
CA LYS A 218 24.45 6.95 9.94
C LYS A 218 25.61 7.94 9.91
N GLU A 219 25.43 9.07 9.24
CA GLU A 219 26.35 10.19 9.24
C GLU A 219 25.56 11.46 9.54
N ASN A 220 25.89 12.16 10.62
CA ASN A 220 25.16 13.36 11.06
C ASN A 220 23.63 13.12 11.13
N THR A 221 23.21 12.02 11.77
CA THR A 221 21.82 11.54 11.90
C THR A 221 21.09 11.16 10.60
N VAL A 222 21.69 11.38 9.43
CA VAL A 222 21.15 10.96 8.13
C VAL A 222 21.61 9.54 7.81
N ARG A 223 20.66 8.66 7.44
CA ARG A 223 20.96 7.31 6.96
C ARG A 223 21.50 7.42 5.53
N LYS A 224 22.69 6.86 5.30
CA LYS A 224 23.33 6.76 3.99
C LYS A 224 23.49 5.30 3.61
N ASN A 225 23.40 5.01 2.31
CA ASN A 225 23.64 3.67 1.80
C ASN A 225 25.10 3.53 1.36
N PHE A 226 25.67 2.35 1.59
CA PHE A 226 27.01 2.01 1.16
C PHE A 226 26.93 0.78 0.27
N TRP A 227 26.93 1.02 -1.04
CA TRP A 227 26.78 -0.04 -2.03
C TRP A 227 28.13 -0.54 -2.52
N ARG A 228 28.29 -1.86 -2.60
CA ARG A 228 29.42 -2.50 -3.29
C ARG A 228 28.91 -3.39 -4.39
N ARG A 229 29.65 -3.42 -5.50
CA ARG A 229 29.46 -4.42 -6.55
C ARG A 229 30.22 -5.68 -6.19
N LEU A 230 29.52 -6.82 -6.15
CA LEU A 230 30.05 -8.14 -5.86
C LEU A 230 30.27 -8.98 -7.13
N SER A 231 29.62 -8.64 -8.24
CA SER A 231 29.86 -9.27 -9.54
C SER A 231 31.10 -8.68 -10.23
N GLY A 232 31.85 -9.53 -10.94
CA GLY A 232 33.08 -9.12 -11.62
C GLY A 232 34.15 -8.61 -10.64
N LYS A 233 34.63 -7.38 -10.83
CA LYS A 233 35.58 -6.75 -9.90
C LYS A 233 34.82 -6.17 -8.70
N LEU A 234 35.20 -6.63 -7.51
CA LEU A 234 34.69 -6.09 -6.26
C LEU A 234 35.12 -4.64 -6.08
N ILE A 235 34.14 -3.74 -6.09
CA ILE A 235 34.38 -2.29 -5.95
C ILE A 235 33.35 -1.66 -5.03
N VAL A 236 33.80 -0.62 -4.34
CA VAL A 236 32.91 0.33 -3.66
C VAL A 236 32.41 1.31 -4.70
N LEU A 237 31.08 1.49 -4.76
CA LEU A 237 30.45 2.39 -5.70
C LEU A 237 30.52 3.84 -5.21
N GLU A 238 30.50 4.78 -6.15
CA GLU A 238 30.24 6.17 -5.80
C GLU A 238 28.84 6.33 -5.21
N GLN A 239 28.71 7.22 -4.23
CA GLN A 239 27.48 7.37 -3.46
C GLN A 239 26.26 7.69 -4.35
N HIS A 240 26.43 8.59 -5.32
CA HIS A 240 25.34 8.98 -6.21
C HIS A 240 24.81 7.82 -7.08
N LEU A 241 25.67 6.86 -7.46
CA LEU A 241 25.25 5.66 -8.20
C LEU A 241 24.43 4.72 -7.31
N GLY A 242 24.91 4.48 -6.09
CA GLY A 242 24.21 3.66 -5.10
C GLY A 242 22.86 4.26 -4.69
N ASP A 243 22.80 5.58 -4.48
CA ASP A 243 21.55 6.28 -4.15
C ASP A 243 20.56 6.27 -5.32
N SER A 244 21.04 6.48 -6.56
CA SER A 244 20.22 6.38 -7.77
C SER A 244 19.60 4.98 -7.92
N TRP A 245 20.40 3.92 -7.71
CA TRP A 245 19.91 2.55 -7.72
C TRP A 245 18.87 2.28 -6.64
N ASN A 246 19.17 2.63 -5.38
CA ASN A 246 18.25 2.43 -4.28
C ASN A 246 16.90 3.14 -4.52
N ASN A 247 16.95 4.40 -4.97
CA ASN A 247 15.76 5.18 -5.27
C ASN A 247 14.95 4.55 -6.41
N GLN A 248 15.60 4.06 -7.46
CA GLN A 248 14.90 3.40 -8.56
C GLN A 248 14.28 2.07 -8.13
N VAL A 249 14.98 1.26 -7.34
CA VAL A 249 14.47 -0.03 -6.85
C VAL A 249 13.25 0.17 -5.95
N VAL A 250 13.33 1.08 -4.98
CA VAL A 250 12.26 1.35 -4.01
C VAL A 250 11.11 2.15 -4.63
N GLY A 251 11.40 2.99 -5.62
CA GLY A 251 10.42 3.84 -6.30
C GLY A 251 9.51 3.11 -7.30
N GLN A 252 9.69 1.81 -7.54
CA GLN A 252 8.87 1.08 -8.49
C GLN A 252 7.44 0.87 -7.97
N LEU A 253 6.48 1.10 -8.86
CA LEU A 253 5.05 0.93 -8.61
C LEU A 253 4.42 0.05 -9.70
N ALA A 254 3.42 -0.73 -9.32
CA ALA A 254 2.44 -1.28 -10.26
C ALA A 254 1.55 -0.12 -10.75
N GLU A 255 1.61 0.16 -12.05
CA GLU A 255 0.93 1.30 -12.68
C GLU A 255 -0.47 0.92 -13.20
N LEU A 256 -0.67 -0.34 -13.56
CA LEU A 256 -1.93 -0.86 -14.06
C LEU A 256 -2.07 -2.34 -13.68
N TYR A 257 -3.28 -2.73 -13.28
CA TYR A 257 -3.65 -4.13 -13.06
C TYR A 257 -4.55 -4.63 -14.20
N PRO A 258 -4.56 -5.95 -14.49
CA PRO A 258 -5.39 -6.50 -15.56
C PRO A 258 -6.89 -6.25 -15.39
N ASP A 259 -7.38 -6.15 -14.15
CA ASP A 259 -8.79 -5.91 -13.80
C ASP A 259 -9.14 -4.43 -13.52
N ASP A 260 -8.19 -3.51 -13.72
CA ASP A 260 -8.51 -2.09 -13.70
C ASP A 260 -9.38 -1.72 -14.93
N PRO A 261 -10.14 -0.60 -14.90
CA PRO A 261 -11.00 -0.20 -16.03
C PRO A 261 -10.28 -0.07 -17.39
N ASN A 262 -8.98 0.23 -17.38
CA ASN A 262 -8.12 0.32 -18.57
C ASN A 262 -7.16 -0.87 -18.70
N GLY A 263 -7.37 -1.93 -17.93
CA GLY A 263 -6.58 -3.16 -17.94
C GLY A 263 -6.90 -4.04 -19.15
N ALA A 264 -6.02 -5.01 -19.41
CA ALA A 264 -6.16 -5.93 -20.55
C ALA A 264 -6.89 -7.25 -20.21
N GLY A 265 -7.31 -7.47 -18.96
CA GLY A 265 -7.87 -8.73 -18.48
C GLY A 265 -6.81 -9.77 -18.09
N TYR A 266 -7.11 -10.61 -17.09
CA TYR A 266 -6.15 -11.59 -16.56
C TYR A 266 -5.81 -12.69 -17.56
N ALA A 267 -6.73 -13.06 -18.45
CA ALA A 267 -6.48 -14.03 -19.51
C ALA A 267 -5.35 -13.55 -20.45
N VAL A 268 -5.40 -12.29 -20.88
CA VAL A 268 -4.35 -11.68 -21.70
C VAL A 268 -3.04 -11.56 -20.92
N ALA A 269 -3.11 -11.08 -19.67
CA ALA A 269 -1.93 -10.90 -18.82
C ALA A 269 -1.17 -12.21 -18.60
N LYS A 270 -1.86 -13.33 -18.38
CA LYS A 270 -1.26 -14.67 -18.26
C LYS A 270 -0.58 -15.12 -19.55
N ASN A 271 -1.19 -14.88 -20.70
CA ASN A 271 -0.58 -15.21 -22.00
C ASN A 271 0.71 -14.41 -22.24
N LEU A 272 0.75 -13.13 -21.84
CA LEU A 272 1.94 -12.29 -21.99
C LEU A 272 3.13 -12.74 -21.14
N ILE A 273 2.89 -13.44 -20.04
CA ILE A 273 3.94 -13.99 -19.17
C ILE A 273 4.26 -15.47 -19.44
N ALA A 274 3.64 -16.09 -20.45
CA ALA A 274 3.87 -17.49 -20.83
C ALA A 274 5.19 -17.71 -21.59
N VAL A 275 6.04 -16.69 -21.65
CA VAL A 275 7.37 -16.68 -22.27
C VAL A 275 8.43 -16.39 -21.20
N PRO A 276 9.72 -16.66 -21.45
CA PRO A 276 10.78 -16.28 -20.52
C PRO A 276 10.77 -14.77 -20.21
N ALA A 277 11.07 -14.42 -18.97
CA ALA A 277 11.26 -13.02 -18.58
C ALA A 277 12.53 -12.46 -19.24
N ASP A 278 12.47 -11.22 -19.73
CA ASP A 278 13.61 -10.52 -20.32
C ASP A 278 14.66 -10.17 -19.25
N ALA A 279 14.18 -9.81 -18.05
CA ALA A 279 15.03 -9.48 -16.93
C ALA A 279 14.39 -9.88 -15.59
N SER A 280 15.23 -10.03 -14.57
CA SER A 280 14.82 -10.30 -13.19
C SER A 280 15.61 -9.44 -12.22
N LEU A 281 14.93 -8.88 -11.22
CA LEU A 281 15.52 -8.18 -10.09
C LEU A 281 15.17 -8.92 -8.79
N LYS A 282 16.16 -9.48 -8.12
CA LYS A 282 16.02 -10.07 -6.79
C LYS A 282 16.54 -9.09 -5.76
N ILE A 283 15.80 -8.87 -4.68
CA ILE A 283 16.12 -7.91 -3.62
C ILE A 283 16.01 -8.65 -2.30
N LYS A 284 17.09 -8.67 -1.52
CA LYS A 284 17.09 -9.13 -0.14
C LYS A 284 16.84 -7.95 0.77
N ILE A 285 15.83 -8.06 1.61
CA ILE A 285 15.51 -7.09 2.66
C ILE A 285 16.27 -7.49 3.93
N SER A 286 16.59 -6.51 4.78
CA SER A 286 17.30 -6.74 6.04
C SER A 286 16.58 -7.65 7.03
N ASN A 287 15.25 -7.79 6.92
CA ASN A 287 14.46 -8.75 7.70
C ASN A 287 14.61 -10.21 7.21
N GLY A 288 15.39 -10.45 6.15
CA GLY A 288 15.65 -11.77 5.57
C GLY A 288 14.82 -12.11 4.33
N ASP A 289 13.76 -11.36 4.06
CA ASP A 289 12.87 -11.62 2.92
C ASP A 289 13.55 -11.35 1.57
N TRP A 290 13.21 -12.15 0.58
CA TRP A 290 13.55 -11.97 -0.82
C TRP A 290 12.32 -11.57 -1.61
N ILE A 291 12.40 -10.43 -2.31
CA ILE A 291 11.44 -10.04 -3.34
C ILE A 291 12.11 -10.26 -4.70
N THR A 292 11.49 -11.04 -5.56
CA THR A 292 11.90 -11.22 -6.96
C THR A 292 10.86 -10.60 -7.88
N LEU A 293 11.29 -9.62 -8.67
CA LEU A 293 10.51 -9.00 -9.73
C LEU A 293 10.98 -9.57 -11.07
N ARG A 294 10.08 -10.19 -11.82
CA ARG A 294 10.33 -10.65 -13.20
C ARG A 294 9.64 -9.71 -14.17
N TYR A 295 10.37 -9.26 -15.19
CA TYR A 295 9.87 -8.36 -16.23
C TYR A 295 9.82 -9.10 -17.55
N TYR A 296 8.67 -9.05 -18.21
CA TYR A 296 8.39 -9.80 -19.44
C TYR A 296 8.43 -8.86 -20.67
N PRO A 297 8.34 -9.39 -21.90
CA PRO A 297 8.36 -8.57 -23.11
C PRO A 297 7.35 -7.41 -23.09
N LYS A 298 7.76 -6.29 -23.67
CA LYS A 298 6.94 -5.07 -23.78
C LYS A 298 5.61 -5.37 -24.49
N THR A 299 4.53 -4.77 -23.98
CA THR A 299 3.21 -4.78 -24.60
C THR A 299 2.66 -3.35 -24.68
N ASN A 300 1.69 -3.13 -25.56
CA ASN A 300 0.95 -1.87 -25.64
C ASN A 300 -0.48 -2.10 -25.13
N ILE A 301 -0.92 -1.30 -24.17
CA ILE A 301 -2.28 -1.32 -23.63
C ILE A 301 -2.80 0.10 -23.70
N ASN A 302 -3.88 0.31 -24.45
CA ASN A 302 -4.52 1.63 -24.62
C ASN A 302 -3.52 2.73 -25.02
N SER A 303 -2.65 2.45 -25.99
CA SER A 303 -1.64 3.36 -26.53
C SER A 303 -0.52 3.74 -25.55
N VAL A 304 -0.39 3.04 -24.43
CA VAL A 304 0.73 3.19 -23.48
C VAL A 304 1.56 1.91 -23.47
N ASP A 305 2.88 2.07 -23.53
CA ASP A 305 3.82 0.96 -23.49
C ASP A 305 4.08 0.52 -22.04
N TYR A 306 3.81 -0.75 -21.78
CA TYR A 306 3.97 -1.39 -20.48
C TYR A 306 4.85 -2.63 -20.57
N ARG A 307 5.40 -3.01 -19.43
CA ARG A 307 6.01 -4.31 -19.18
C ARG A 307 5.09 -5.10 -18.25
N PRO A 308 4.59 -6.27 -18.66
CA PRO A 308 4.03 -7.22 -17.73
C PRO A 308 5.12 -7.63 -16.74
N ALA A 309 4.76 -7.72 -15.47
CA ALA A 309 5.67 -8.06 -14.40
C ALA A 309 4.98 -8.97 -13.39
N VAL A 310 5.79 -9.77 -12.70
CA VAL A 310 5.35 -10.64 -11.61
C VAL A 310 6.24 -10.41 -10.41
N ARG A 311 5.62 -10.24 -9.24
CA ARG A 311 6.30 -10.18 -7.96
C ARG A 311 6.19 -11.51 -7.24
N ILE A 312 7.32 -12.01 -6.76
CA ILE A 312 7.45 -13.26 -6.04
C ILE A 312 8.13 -12.96 -4.70
N VAL A 313 7.54 -13.39 -3.59
CA VAL A 313 8.09 -13.22 -2.24
C VAL A 313 8.56 -14.57 -1.72
N ASN A 314 9.85 -14.65 -1.37
CA ASN A 314 10.54 -15.84 -0.84
C ASN A 314 10.40 -17.13 -1.67
N GLY A 315 9.94 -17.04 -2.92
CA GLY A 315 9.57 -18.20 -3.73
C GLY A 315 8.32 -18.94 -3.24
N LYS A 316 7.65 -18.43 -2.19
CA LYS A 316 6.49 -19.05 -1.53
C LYS A 316 5.17 -18.41 -1.95
N PHE A 317 5.22 -17.14 -2.36
CA PHE A 317 4.08 -16.38 -2.82
C PHE A 317 4.41 -15.74 -4.18
N SER A 318 3.49 -15.83 -5.13
CA SER A 318 3.60 -15.21 -6.45
C SER A 318 2.30 -14.49 -6.77
N GLU A 319 2.39 -13.21 -7.09
CA GLU A 319 1.22 -12.45 -7.51
C GLU A 319 0.81 -12.81 -8.95
N PRO A 320 -0.46 -12.60 -9.31
CA PRO A 320 -0.88 -12.46 -10.69
C PRO A 320 -0.08 -11.35 -11.40
N PRO A 321 0.02 -11.39 -12.74
CA PRO A 321 0.72 -10.36 -13.48
C PRO A 321 0.10 -8.98 -13.29
N PHE A 322 0.95 -7.97 -13.23
CA PHE A 322 0.58 -6.54 -13.26
C PHE A 322 1.48 -5.83 -14.28
N TYR A 323 1.24 -4.54 -14.51
CA TYR A 323 1.96 -3.76 -15.50
C TYR A 323 2.73 -2.61 -14.86
N ILE A 324 3.98 -2.45 -15.26
CA ILE A 324 4.78 -1.25 -15.02
C ILE A 324 4.99 -0.51 -16.33
N ARG A 325 5.17 0.82 -16.30
CA ARG A 325 5.48 1.55 -17.53
C ARG A 325 6.86 1.17 -18.07
N GLU A 326 6.99 1.13 -19.40
CA GLU A 326 8.26 0.81 -20.07
C GLU A 326 9.37 1.82 -19.71
N ASP A 327 9.05 3.10 -19.57
CA ASP A 327 10.03 4.13 -19.21
C ASP A 327 10.66 3.87 -17.82
N SER A 328 9.89 3.33 -16.87
CA SER A 328 10.38 2.95 -15.55
C SER A 328 11.34 1.75 -15.63
N PHE A 329 11.01 0.77 -16.47
CA PHE A 329 11.89 -0.37 -16.73
C PHE A 329 13.20 0.05 -17.41
N LEU A 330 13.13 0.91 -18.43
CA LEU A 330 14.31 1.40 -19.14
C LEU A 330 15.24 2.21 -18.23
N ARG A 331 14.70 3.04 -17.33
CA ARG A 331 15.51 3.73 -16.30
C ARG A 331 16.25 2.75 -15.41
N LEU A 332 15.59 1.67 -15.00
CA LEU A 332 16.21 0.64 -14.17
C LEU A 332 17.34 -0.08 -14.92
N LYS A 333 17.11 -0.44 -16.19
CA LYS A 333 18.12 -1.02 -17.09
C LYS A 333 19.32 -0.08 -17.29
N GLU A 334 19.07 1.21 -17.51
CA GLU A 334 20.11 2.22 -17.67
C GLU A 334 21.00 2.34 -16.42
N ILE A 335 20.38 2.45 -15.24
CA ILE A 335 21.12 2.55 -13.97
C ILE A 335 21.92 1.27 -13.71
N ALA A 336 21.34 0.10 -13.95
CA ALA A 336 22.06 -1.18 -13.84
C ALA A 336 23.27 -1.23 -14.80
N GLY A 337 23.11 -0.75 -16.05
CA GLY A 337 24.20 -0.64 -17.02
C GLY A 337 25.31 0.31 -16.58
N ASN A 338 24.97 1.42 -15.92
CA ASN A 338 25.95 2.37 -15.36
C ASN A 338 26.72 1.76 -14.18
N LEU A 339 26.05 1.00 -13.32
CA LEU A 339 26.66 0.27 -12.20
C LEU A 339 27.60 -0.85 -12.67
N ASP A 340 27.24 -1.55 -13.74
CA ASP A 340 28.08 -2.59 -14.34
C ASP A 340 29.37 -1.99 -14.92
N LYS A 341 29.31 -0.77 -15.48
CA LYS A 341 30.47 -0.03 -16.00
C LYS A 341 31.23 0.78 -14.94
N ALA A 342 30.73 0.86 -13.71
CA ALA A 342 31.32 1.69 -12.68
C ALA A 342 32.75 1.26 -12.32
N GLU A 343 33.59 2.26 -12.05
CA GLU A 343 34.93 2.08 -11.51
C GLU A 343 34.93 2.23 -9.98
N GLN A 344 36.03 1.81 -9.36
CA GLN A 344 36.21 1.95 -7.92
C GLN A 344 36.13 3.42 -7.52
N ARG A 345 35.35 3.72 -6.47
CA ARG A 345 35.26 5.05 -5.87
C ARG A 345 36.65 5.64 -5.69
N ARG A 346 36.89 6.81 -6.28
CA ARG A 346 38.11 7.59 -6.05
C ARG A 346 38.01 8.19 -4.64
N GLU A 347 38.99 7.93 -3.79
CA GLU A 347 39.11 8.70 -2.55
C GLU A 347 39.23 10.19 -2.91
N PRO A 348 38.62 11.11 -2.13
CA PRO A 348 38.82 12.52 -2.37
C PRO A 348 40.33 12.80 -2.31
N LEU A 349 40.88 13.34 -3.40
CA LEU A 349 42.28 13.75 -3.45
C LEU A 349 42.54 14.65 -2.24
N ASN A 350 43.50 14.27 -1.42
CA ASN A 350 43.93 15.07 -0.29
C ASN A 350 44.31 16.47 -0.83
N PRO A 351 43.79 17.60 -0.30
CA PRO A 351 44.12 18.93 -0.82
C PRO A 351 45.61 19.22 -0.90
N ASN A 352 46.41 18.49 -0.11
CA ASN A 352 47.87 18.54 -0.09
C ASN A 352 48.56 17.80 -1.26
N GLN A 353 47.81 17.08 -2.11
CA GLN A 353 48.30 16.39 -3.30
C GLN A 353 47.95 17.14 -4.59
N ILE A 354 47.29 18.30 -4.51
CA ILE A 354 47.11 19.20 -5.65
C ILE A 354 48.49 19.84 -5.91
N PRO A 355 49.13 19.64 -7.08
CA PRO A 355 50.37 20.34 -7.38
C PRO A 355 50.10 21.84 -7.35
N LYS A 356 50.76 22.56 -6.42
CA LYS A 356 50.82 24.03 -6.51
C LYS A 356 51.54 24.34 -7.82
N ASN A 357 50.79 24.78 -8.82
CA ASN A 357 51.33 25.24 -10.09
C ASN A 357 52.42 26.29 -9.81
N GLN A 358 53.68 25.90 -9.94
CA GLN A 358 54.77 26.81 -10.20
C GLN A 358 54.55 27.32 -11.62
N ASN A 359 54.00 28.53 -11.75
CA ASN A 359 54.36 29.52 -12.77
C ASN A 359 53.34 30.66 -12.74
N SER A 360 53.63 31.68 -11.92
CA SER A 360 53.22 33.04 -12.21
C SER A 360 54.47 33.91 -12.22
N VAL A 361 55.28 33.74 -13.27
CA VAL A 361 56.26 34.75 -13.68
C VAL A 361 55.45 35.93 -14.22
N LEU A 362 55.22 36.93 -13.36
CA LEU A 362 54.79 38.25 -13.80
C LEU A 362 56.03 39.03 -14.26
N PRO A 363 56.03 39.66 -15.44
CA PRO A 363 57.14 40.51 -15.85
C PRO A 363 57.10 41.82 -15.07
N LYS A 364 58.26 42.23 -14.56
CA LYS A 364 58.49 43.55 -13.95
C LYS A 364 58.25 44.65 -14.99
N LYS A 365 57.55 45.71 -14.57
CA LYS A 365 57.75 47.07 -15.09
C LYS A 365 58.36 47.90 -13.98
#